data_AF-A0A7I7SLN7-F1
#
_entry.id   AF-A0A7I7SLN7-F1
#
_cell.length_a   1.000
_cell.length_b   1.000
_cell.length_c   1.000
_cell.angle_alpha   90.00
_cell.angle_beta   90.00
_cell.angle_gamma   90.00
#
_symmetry.space_group_name_H-M   'P 1'
#
loop_
_entity.id
_entity.type
_entity.pdbx_description
1 polymer ?
#
loop_
_entity_poly.entity_id
_entity_poly.type
_entity_poly.pdbx_seq_one_letter_code
_entity_poly.pdbx_strand_id
1 'polypeptide(L)'
;MMRFTVVGGGAAGVLAAIHLRRHDPSAQITLIDASGRPGTGAAYGTSDPAHLLNVPAPRMSAWPDDPDHFCRWLNEHAVSTFEGFAPRLAYGR
;
A
#
# COMPACT_ATOMS: atom_id res chain seq x y z
N MET A 1 5.84 -20.22 -17.19
CA MET A 1 5.04 -19.16 -16.55
C MET A 1 5.03 -19.42 -15.05
N MET A 2 5.61 -18.53 -14.25
CA MET A 2 5.66 -18.71 -12.80
C MET A 2 4.32 -18.36 -12.16
N ARG A 3 3.99 -19.05 -11.07
CA ARG A 3 2.76 -18.85 -10.29
C ARG A 3 3.11 -18.52 -8.84
N PHE A 4 2.62 -17.39 -8.36
CA PHE A 4 2.78 -16.95 -6.99
C PHE A 4 1.43 -16.89 -6.30
N THR A 5 1.37 -17.39 -5.07
CA THR A 5 0.23 -17.19 -4.17
C THR A 5 0.69 -16.35 -2.99
N VAL A 6 0.09 -15.18 -2.81
CA VAL A 6 0.36 -14.27 -1.70
C VAL A 6 -0.80 -14.36 -0.72
N VAL A 7 -0.53 -14.75 0.52
CA VAL A 7 -1.54 -14.85 1.59
C VAL A 7 -1.44 -13.61 2.47
N GLY A 8 -2.52 -12.82 2.48
CA GLY A 8 -2.61 -11.51 3.12
C GLY A 8 -2.62 -10.39 2.07
N GLY A 9 -3.76 -9.75 1.87
CA GLY A 9 -3.96 -8.63 0.95
C GLY A 9 -3.81 -7.26 1.59
N GLY A 10 -3.07 -7.12 2.68
CA GLY A 10 -2.65 -5.81 3.17
C GLY A 10 -1.55 -5.18 2.29
N ALA A 11 -1.06 -4.00 2.68
CA ALA A 11 -0.05 -3.25 1.93
C ALA A 11 1.18 -4.09 1.53
N ALA A 12 1.73 -4.90 2.44
CA ALA A 12 2.89 -5.74 2.15
C ALA A 12 2.61 -6.75 1.03
N GLY A 13 1.46 -7.42 1.05
CA GLY A 13 1.10 -8.41 0.03
C GLY A 13 0.82 -7.80 -1.33
N VAL A 14 0.15 -6.64 -1.36
CA VAL A 14 -0.09 -5.89 -2.60
C VAL A 14 1.23 -5.37 -3.18
N LEU A 15 2.10 -4.78 -2.37
CA LEU A 15 3.42 -4.32 -2.83
C LEU A 15 4.26 -5.48 -3.35
N ALA A 16 4.29 -6.62 -2.66
CA ALA A 16 4.97 -7.82 -3.14
C ALA A 16 4.43 -8.28 -4.51
N ALA A 17 3.10 -8.30 -4.68
CA ALA A 17 2.48 -8.66 -5.96
C ALA A 17 2.86 -7.68 -7.10
N ILE A 18 2.88 -6.38 -6.82
CA ILE A 18 3.29 -5.36 -7.79
C ILE A 18 4.75 -5.54 -8.20
N HIS A 19 5.65 -5.75 -7.24
CA HIS A 19 7.08 -5.99 -7.51
C HIS A 19 7.32 -7.29 -8.27
N LEU A 20 6.61 -8.37 -7.93
CA LEU A 20 6.66 -9.63 -8.68
C LEU A 20 6.21 -9.45 -10.14
N ARG A 21 5.13 -8.69 -10.38
CA ARG A 21 4.66 -8.40 -11.74
C ARG A 21 5.62 -7.50 -12.53
N ARG A 22 6.27 -6.53 -11.87
CA ARG A 22 7.28 -5.67 -12.49
C ARG A 22 8.50 -6.49 -12.93
N HIS A 23 8.91 -7.47 -12.13
CA HIS A 23 10.03 -8.36 -12.43
C HIS A 23 9.69 -9.42 -13.50
N ASP A 24 8.52 -10.04 -13.42
CA ASP A 24 8.01 -11.00 -14.42
C ASP A 24 6.59 -10.58 -14.87
N PRO A 25 6.47 -9.86 -15.99
CA PRO A 25 5.17 -9.43 -16.53
C PRO A 25 4.22 -10.60 -16.84
N SER A 26 4.77 -11.79 -17.08
CA SER A 26 4.02 -13.02 -17.37
C SER A 26 3.58 -13.77 -16.11
N ALA A 27 4.04 -13.38 -14.92
CA ALA A 27 3.70 -14.08 -13.69
C ALA A 27 2.18 -14.10 -13.44
N GLN A 28 1.68 -15.28 -13.08
CA GLN A 28 0.33 -15.45 -12.54
C GLN A 28 0.38 -15.24 -11.04
N ILE A 29 -0.33 -14.23 -10.53
CA ILE A 29 -0.30 -13.85 -9.11
C ILE A 29 -1.70 -13.97 -8.56
N THR A 30 -1.87 -14.81 -7.54
CA THR A 30 -3.10 -14.95 -6.77
C THR A 30 -2.89 -14.29 -5.41
N LEU A 31 -3.69 -13.27 -5.11
CA LEU A 31 -3.69 -12.60 -3.81
C LEU A 31 -4.92 -13.08 -3.01
N ILE A 32 -4.68 -13.63 -1.83
CA ILE A 32 -5.71 -14.15 -0.94
C ILE A 32 -5.82 -13.20 0.25
N ASP A 33 -6.99 -12.61 0.47
CA ASP A 33 -7.27 -11.78 1.63
C ASP A 33 -8.56 -12.23 2.32
N ALA A 34 -8.52 -12.35 3.65
CA ALA A 34 -9.66 -12.82 4.44
C ALA A 34 -10.85 -11.85 4.44
N SER A 35 -10.61 -10.56 4.19
CA SER A 35 -11.67 -9.53 4.13
C SER A 35 -12.39 -9.49 2.78
N GLY A 36 -11.89 -10.19 1.76
CA GLY A 36 -12.39 -10.12 0.38
C GLY A 36 -12.09 -8.78 -0.34
N ARG A 37 -11.45 -7.81 0.33
CA ARG A 37 -11.01 -6.53 -0.24
C ARG A 37 -9.50 -6.36 -0.08
N PRO A 38 -8.71 -6.76 -1.09
CA PRO A 38 -7.27 -6.52 -1.07
C PRO A 38 -6.94 -5.02 -1.08
N GLY A 39 -5.79 -4.64 -0.53
CA GLY A 39 -5.30 -3.27 -0.41
C GLY A 39 -5.21 -2.78 1.03
N THR A 40 -6.28 -2.95 1.80
CA THR A 40 -6.42 -2.31 3.12
C THR A 40 -5.91 -3.18 4.27
N GLY A 41 -6.03 -4.50 4.16
CA GLY A 41 -5.76 -5.43 5.27
C GLY A 41 -6.45 -5.01 6.58
N ALA A 42 -5.98 -5.55 7.71
CA ALA A 42 -6.54 -5.18 9.02
C ALA A 42 -6.21 -3.73 9.42
N ALA A 43 -5.04 -3.21 9.01
CA ALA A 43 -4.53 -1.93 9.49
C ALA A 43 -5.28 -0.70 8.92
N TYR A 44 -5.80 -0.80 7.70
CA TYR A 44 -6.42 0.31 6.96
C TYR A 44 -7.93 0.11 6.72
N GLY A 45 -8.55 -0.89 7.35
CA GLY A 45 -10.00 -1.13 7.28
C GLY A 45 -10.87 -0.22 8.16
N THR A 46 -10.26 0.71 8.91
CA THR A 46 -10.96 1.65 9.79
C THR A 46 -11.64 2.77 9.00
N SER A 47 -12.82 3.21 9.43
CA SER A 47 -13.49 4.42 8.92
C SER A 47 -13.20 5.68 9.74
N ASP A 48 -12.41 5.57 10.81
CA ASP A 48 -12.10 6.69 11.71
C ASP A 48 -11.09 7.67 11.05
N PRO A 49 -11.46 8.94 10.84
CA PRO A 49 -10.57 9.93 10.23
C PRO A 49 -9.39 10.35 11.13
N ALA A 50 -9.44 10.08 12.44
CA ALA A 50 -8.36 10.39 13.36
C ALA A 50 -7.21 9.35 13.31
N HIS A 51 -7.42 8.20 12.67
CA HIS A 51 -6.38 7.18 12.57
C HIS A 51 -5.29 7.58 11.56
N LEU A 52 -4.08 7.81 12.08
CA LEU A 52 -2.88 8.12 11.30
C LEU A 52 -2.02 6.87 11.06
N LEU A 53 -1.19 6.91 10.02
CA LEU A 53 -0.10 5.96 9.81
C LEU A 53 0.87 6.03 10.99
N ASN A 54 1.55 4.92 11.26
CA ASN A 54 2.58 4.83 12.31
C ASN A 54 4.00 5.12 11.79
N VAL A 55 4.14 5.39 10.49
CA VAL A 55 5.39 5.78 9.84
C VAL A 55 5.17 7.13 9.18
N PRO A 56 6.08 8.11 9.35
CA PRO A 56 6.00 9.39 8.65
C PRO A 56 6.05 9.19 7.14
N ALA A 57 5.26 9.96 6.38
CA ALA A 57 5.17 9.86 4.94
C ALA A 57 6.52 9.96 4.20
N PRO A 58 7.49 10.83 4.60
CA PRO A 58 8.81 10.88 3.98
C PRO A 58 9.67 9.62 4.17
N ARG A 59 9.23 8.67 5.01
CA ARG A 59 9.90 7.38 5.24
C ARG A 59 9.19 6.21 4.58
N MET A 60 8.19 6.48 3.74
CA MET A 60 7.41 5.46 3.05
C MET A 60 7.53 5.64 1.55
N SER A 61 7.71 4.53 0.83
CA SER A 61 7.60 4.48 -0.62
C SER A 61 7.13 3.11 -1.07
N ALA A 62 6.46 3.05 -2.21
CA ALA A 62 6.18 1.80 -2.92
C ALA A 62 7.39 1.32 -3.72
N TRP A 63 8.34 2.20 -4.02
CA TRP A 63 9.45 1.99 -4.95
C TRP A 63 10.79 2.30 -4.27
N PRO A 64 11.69 1.30 -4.13
CA PRO A 64 13.02 1.53 -3.55
C PRO A 64 13.86 2.58 -4.30
N ASP A 65 13.62 2.71 -5.61
CA ASP A 65 14.27 3.64 -6.53
C ASP A 65 13.66 5.04 -6.55
N ASP A 66 12.53 5.27 -5.87
CA ASP A 66 11.82 6.56 -5.82
C ASP A 66 11.33 6.83 -4.38
N PRO A 67 12.20 7.35 -3.49
CA PRO A 67 11.87 7.56 -2.08
C PRO A 67 10.75 8.60 -1.87
N ASP A 68 10.55 9.51 -2.83
CA ASP A 68 9.55 10.58 -2.73
C ASP A 68 8.17 10.15 -3.28
N HIS A 69 8.04 8.92 -3.80
CA HIS A 69 6.81 8.44 -4.44
C HIS A 69 5.55 8.68 -3.60
N PHE A 70 5.59 8.35 -2.30
CA PHE A 70 4.41 8.50 -1.45
C PHE A 70 4.09 9.96 -1.14
N CYS A 71 5.10 10.80 -0.90
CA CYS A 71 4.91 12.24 -0.73
C CYS A 71 4.32 12.89 -1.97
N ARG A 72 4.80 12.51 -3.16
CA ARG A 72 4.25 12.97 -4.44
C ARG A 72 2.79 12.53 -4.61
N TRP A 73 2.49 11.27 -4.31
CA TRP A 73 1.12 10.76 -4.34
C TRP A 73 0.18 11.54 -3.40
N LEU A 74 0.61 11.84 -2.17
CA LEU A 74 -0.17 12.64 -1.22
C LEU A 74 -0.48 14.04 -1.76
N ASN A 75 0.52 14.69 -2.37
CA ASN A 75 0.36 16.02 -2.96
C ASN A 75 -0.61 16.00 -4.16
N GLU A 76 -0.48 15.02 -5.06
CA GLU A 76 -1.35 14.84 -6.22
C GLU A 76 -2.82 14.61 -5.83
N HIS A 77 -3.06 14.00 -4.66
CA HIS A 77 -4.40 13.70 -4.15
C HIS A 77 -4.92 14.70 -3.11
N ALA A 78 -4.19 15.82 -2.90
CA ALA A 78 -4.52 16.84 -1.92
C ALA A 78 -4.74 16.27 -0.48
N VAL A 79 -3.94 15.28 -0.09
CA VAL A 79 -3.99 14.67 1.24
C VAL A 79 -3.02 15.38 2.17
N SER A 80 -3.55 16.05 3.19
CA SER A 80 -2.74 16.66 4.25
C SER A 80 -2.23 15.61 5.25
N THR A 81 -1.06 15.88 5.83
CA THR A 81 -0.49 15.09 6.92
C THR A 81 -0.60 15.86 8.24
N PHE A 82 -0.62 15.14 9.36
CA PHE A 82 -0.49 15.72 10.70
C PHE A 82 0.87 15.31 11.26
N GLU A 83 1.75 16.28 11.52
CA GLU A 83 3.12 16.05 11.98
C GLU A 83 3.91 15.05 11.09
N GLY A 84 3.62 15.05 9.79
CA GLY A 84 4.23 14.16 8.81
C GLY A 84 3.58 12.77 8.70
N PHE A 85 2.55 12.45 9.49
CA PHE A 85 1.79 11.21 9.40
C PHE A 85 0.53 11.40 8.56
N ALA A 86 0.35 10.59 7.52
CA ALA A 86 -0.84 10.64 6.67
C ALA A 86 -2.01 9.86 7.31
N PRO A 87 -3.27 10.21 6.99
CA PRO A 87 -4.44 9.44 7.43
C PRO A 87 -4.43 8.02 6.86
N ARG A 88 -4.78 7.02 7.68
CA ARG A 88 -4.91 5.61 7.22
C ARG A 88 -5.95 5.45 6.12
N LEU A 89 -7.03 6.24 6.21
CA LEU A 89 -8.09 6.29 5.21
C LEU A 89 -7.61 6.75 3.83
N ALA A 90 -6.57 7.60 3.77
CA ALA A 90 -5.99 8.00 2.50
C ALA A 90 -5.09 6.90 1.94
N TYR A 91 -4.30 6.24 2.80
CA TYR A 91 -3.37 5.18 2.39
C TYR A 91 -4.07 3.91 1.88
N GLY A 92 -5.28 3.61 2.37
CA GLY A 92 -6.06 2.45 1.95
C GLY A 92 -6.86 2.62 0.64
N ARG A 93 -6.63 3.70 -0.12
CA ARG A 93 -7.35 4.00 -1.38
C ARG A 93 -6.77 3.29 -2.59
#